data_AF-A0A8J7E1T2-F1
#
_entry.id   AF-A0A8J7E1T2-F1
#
_cell.length_a   1.000
_cell.length_b   1.000
_cell.length_c   1.000
_cell.angle_alpha   90.00
_cell.angle_beta   90.00
_cell.angle_gamma   90.00
#
_symmetry.space_group_name_H-M   'P 1'
#
loop_
_entity.id
_entity.type
_entity.pdbx_description
1 polymer ?
#
loop_
_entity_poly.entity_id
_entity_poly.type
_entity_poly.pdbx_seq_one_letter_code
_entity_poly.pdbx_strand_id
1 'polypeptide(L)'
;MSQDITREQLIAAFEENDDVKSWWESSANLPNNVPMVELLMRTLFAATKAQAEMNQGLSVGAQIKSYISPAFQSVSVNAVTGQTTFDATFSIVGRVTSDFSNSKAVNG
;
A
#
# COMPACT_ATOMS: atom_id res chain seq x y z
N MET A 1 -11.15 -3.84 18.40
CA MET A 1 -11.03 -4.43 17.06
C MET A 1 -9.69 -3.97 16.49
N SER A 2 -8.89 -4.88 15.93
CA SER A 2 -7.67 -4.48 15.22
C SER A 2 -8.07 -3.57 14.04
N GLN A 3 -7.29 -2.51 13.83
CA GLN A 3 -7.43 -1.56 12.73
C GLN A 3 -6.43 -1.90 11.60
N ASP A 4 -5.99 -3.15 11.55
CA ASP A 4 -4.96 -3.60 10.61
C ASP A 4 -5.62 -4.24 9.38
N ILE A 5 -5.00 -4.03 8.22
CA ILE A 5 -5.40 -4.66 6.96
C ILE A 5 -4.89 -6.10 6.99
N THR A 6 -5.78 -7.06 6.79
CA THR A 6 -5.42 -8.47 6.66
C THR A 6 -4.73 -8.75 5.32
N ARG A 7 -4.00 -9.86 5.21
CA ARG A 7 -3.38 -10.27 3.95
C ARG A 7 -4.43 -10.50 2.86
N GLU A 8 -5.57 -11.06 3.21
CA GLU A 8 -6.68 -11.32 2.29
C GLU A 8 -7.26 -10.01 1.74
N GLN A 9 -7.42 -8.99 2.58
CA GLN A 9 -7.87 -7.66 2.16
C GLN A 9 -6.84 -6.96 1.27
N LEU A 10 -5.55 -7.11 1.58
CA LEU A 10 -4.48 -6.59 0.73
C LEU A 10 -4.50 -7.25 -0.67
N ILE A 11 -4.59 -8.57 -0.73
CA ILE A 11 -4.64 -9.34 -1.98
C ILE A 11 -5.86 -8.94 -2.82
N ALA A 12 -7.03 -8.78 -2.18
CA ALA A 12 -8.27 -8.39 -2.85
C ALA A 12 -8.21 -6.99 -3.46
N ALA A 13 -7.36 -6.09 -2.92
CA ALA A 13 -7.24 -4.71 -3.39
C ALA A 13 -6.29 -4.51 -4.58
N PHE A 14 -5.53 -5.53 -4.98
CA PHE A 14 -4.78 -5.50 -6.24
C PHE A 14 -5.72 -5.65 -7.44
N GLU A 15 -5.35 -5.01 -8.55
CA GLU A 15 -6.02 -5.21 -9.84
C GLU A 15 -5.87 -6.68 -10.28
N GLU A 16 -6.86 -7.20 -11.00
CA GLU A 16 -6.93 -8.63 -11.36
C GLU A 16 -5.74 -9.10 -12.22
N ASN A 17 -5.14 -8.18 -12.99
CA ASN A 17 -3.98 -8.44 -13.85
C ASN A 17 -2.66 -7.90 -13.28
N ASP A 18 -2.61 -7.46 -12.02
CA ASP A 18 -1.35 -7.06 -11.37
C ASP A 18 -0.57 -8.31 -10.99
N ASP A 19 0.63 -8.50 -11.56
CA ASP A 19 1.51 -9.62 -11.27
C ASP A 19 1.92 -9.67 -9.79
N VAL A 20 2.00 -8.51 -9.13
CA VAL A 20 2.29 -8.40 -7.69
C VAL A 20 1.25 -9.13 -6.84
N LYS A 21 -0.02 -9.19 -7.30
CA LYS A 21 -1.08 -9.95 -6.63
C LYS A 21 -0.70 -11.42 -6.48
N SER A 22 -0.23 -12.03 -7.57
CA SER A 22 0.16 -13.44 -7.59
C SER A 22 1.34 -13.74 -6.66
N TRP A 23 2.23 -12.77 -6.45
CA TRP A 23 3.37 -12.89 -5.52
C TRP A 23 2.92 -12.83 -4.06
N TRP A 24 1.91 -12.01 -3.76
CA TRP A 24 1.27 -11.97 -2.45
C TRP A 24 0.39 -13.18 -2.16
N GLU A 25 -0.16 -13.84 -3.19
CA GLU A 25 -0.88 -15.11 -3.07
C GLU A 25 0.09 -16.27 -2.76
N SER A 26 1.27 -16.30 -3.40
CA SER A 26 2.27 -17.34 -3.17
C SER A 26 3.70 -16.84 -3.42
N SER A 27 4.59 -17.13 -2.46
CA SER A 27 6.04 -16.87 -2.58
C SER A 27 6.70 -17.63 -3.74
N ALA A 28 6.08 -18.71 -4.23
CA ALA A 28 6.59 -19.45 -5.39
C ALA A 28 6.47 -18.66 -6.70
N ASN A 29 5.58 -17.66 -6.74
CA ASN A 29 5.38 -16.80 -7.91
C ASN A 29 6.33 -15.59 -7.92
N LEU A 30 7.10 -15.38 -6.84
CA LEU A 30 8.01 -14.24 -6.74
C LEU A 30 9.17 -14.40 -7.74
N PRO A 31 9.38 -13.45 -8.67
CA PRO A 31 10.50 -13.50 -9.60
C PRO A 31 11.85 -13.44 -8.88
N ASN A 32 12.87 -14.05 -9.48
CA ASN A 32 14.23 -13.97 -8.96
C ASN A 32 14.84 -12.54 -9.03
N ASN A 33 14.32 -11.70 -9.93
CA ASN A 33 14.71 -10.29 -10.08
C ASN A 33 13.45 -9.42 -10.05
N VAL A 34 13.19 -8.79 -8.91
CA VAL A 34 12.09 -7.84 -8.74
C VAL A 34 12.66 -6.47 -8.41
N PRO A 35 12.28 -5.40 -9.14
CA PRO A 35 12.56 -4.05 -8.72
C PRO A 35 11.83 -3.78 -7.38
N MET A 36 12.59 -3.75 -6.28
CA MET A 36 12.00 -3.60 -4.92
C MET A 36 11.12 -2.36 -4.80
N VAL A 37 11.46 -1.28 -5.51
CA VAL A 37 10.67 -0.04 -5.53
C VAL A 37 9.28 -0.24 -6.13
N GLU A 38 9.16 -1.07 -7.18
CA GLU A 38 7.91 -1.34 -7.87
C GLU A 38 7.01 -2.23 -7.02
N LEU A 39 7.59 -3.28 -6.41
CA LEU A 39 6.90 -4.11 -5.43
C LEU A 39 6.36 -3.27 -4.27
N LEU A 40 7.20 -2.40 -3.70
CA LEU A 40 6.82 -1.55 -2.58
C LEU A 40 5.69 -0.59 -2.99
N MET A 41 5.83 0.14 -4.09
CA MET A 41 4.83 1.11 -4.56
C MET A 41 3.46 0.46 -4.81
N ARG A 42 3.43 -0.67 -5.52
CA ARG A 42 2.18 -1.37 -5.86
C ARG A 42 1.51 -1.95 -4.62
N THR A 43 2.29 -2.56 -3.72
CA THR A 43 1.80 -3.05 -2.42
C THR A 43 1.19 -1.94 -1.58
N LEU A 44 1.88 -0.81 -1.49
CA LEU A 44 1.43 0.37 -0.78
C LEU A 44 0.12 0.91 -1.38
N PHE A 45 0.03 1.01 -2.70
CA PHE A 45 -1.20 1.42 -3.36
C PHE A 45 -2.38 0.48 -3.06
N ALA A 46 -2.17 -0.84 -3.12
CA ALA A 46 -3.19 -1.83 -2.75
C ALA A 46 -3.62 -1.70 -1.28
N ALA A 47 -2.69 -1.48 -0.35
CA ALA A 47 -3.02 -1.23 1.06
C ALA A 47 -3.90 0.03 1.23
N THR A 48 -3.65 1.08 0.45
CA THR A 48 -4.48 2.30 0.48
C THR A 48 -5.92 2.04 0.02
N LYS A 49 -6.08 1.23 -1.04
CA LYS A 49 -7.40 0.79 -1.52
C LYS A 49 -8.14 -0.06 -0.48
N ALA A 50 -7.48 -1.08 0.06
CA ALA A 50 -8.06 -1.95 1.09
C ALA A 50 -8.52 -1.16 2.33
N GLN A 51 -7.72 -0.18 2.75
CA GLN A 51 -8.09 0.71 3.84
C GLN A 51 -9.30 1.58 3.50
N ALA A 52 -9.34 2.16 2.28
CA ALA A 52 -10.45 2.97 1.85
C ALA A 52 -11.76 2.17 1.88
N GLU A 53 -11.73 0.92 1.44
CA GLU A 53 -12.85 -0.03 1.51
C GLU A 53 -13.25 -0.34 2.97
N MET A 54 -12.30 -0.65 3.84
CA MET A 54 -12.59 -0.89 5.27
C MET A 54 -13.21 0.34 5.97
N ASN A 55 -12.85 1.53 5.53
CA ASN A 55 -13.39 2.78 6.05
C ASN A 55 -14.80 3.11 5.52
N GLN A 56 -15.30 2.44 4.47
CA GLN A 56 -16.67 2.61 3.96
C GLN A 56 -17.67 2.04 4.96
N GLY A 57 -18.12 2.86 5.91
CA GLY A 57 -19.08 2.47 6.94
C GLY A 57 -18.59 2.71 8.37
N LEU A 58 -17.34 3.13 8.54
CA LEU A 58 -16.83 3.58 9.82
C LEU A 58 -17.07 5.09 9.98
N SER A 59 -17.50 5.49 11.18
CA SER A 59 -17.54 6.90 11.56
C SER A 59 -16.12 7.48 11.55
N VAL A 60 -15.99 8.78 11.30
CA VAL A 60 -14.67 9.46 11.16
C VAL A 60 -13.70 9.17 12.32
N GLY A 61 -14.20 9.02 13.55
CA GLY A 61 -13.39 8.68 14.72
C GLY A 61 -12.97 7.20 14.83
N ALA A 62 -13.62 6.31 14.08
CA ALA A 62 -13.34 4.88 14.03
C ALA A 62 -12.53 4.46 12.79
N GLN A 63 -12.39 5.35 11.81
CA GLN A 63 -11.64 5.10 10.58
C GLN A 63 -10.17 4.81 10.85
N ILE A 64 -9.64 3.87 10.09
CA ILE A 64 -8.21 3.61 9.98
C ILE A 64 -7.58 4.86 9.36
N LYS A 65 -6.67 5.51 10.08
CA LYS A 65 -5.90 6.64 9.54
C LYS A 65 -5.01 6.12 8.43
N SER A 66 -4.88 6.93 7.36
CA SER A 66 -4.23 6.47 6.15
C SER A 66 -2.85 5.86 6.37
N TYR A 67 -2.64 4.64 5.86
CA TYR A 67 -1.30 4.10 5.69
C TYR A 67 -0.51 4.96 4.72
N ILE A 68 -1.20 5.71 3.85
CA ILE A 68 -0.63 6.50 2.78
C ILE A 68 -1.59 7.63 2.46
N SER A 69 -1.10 8.86 2.42
CA SER A 69 -1.75 9.93 1.68
C SER A 69 -0.89 10.18 0.45
N PRO A 70 -1.03 9.38 -0.63
CA PRO A 70 -0.19 9.57 -1.81
C PRO A 70 -0.49 10.94 -2.38
N ALA A 71 0.48 11.85 -2.27
CA ALA A 71 0.50 13.05 -3.06
C ALA A 71 0.99 12.65 -4.44
N PHE A 72 0.05 12.31 -5.33
CA PHE A 72 0.37 12.09 -6.73
C PHE A 72 0.84 13.42 -7.32
N GLN A 73 2.08 13.46 -7.78
CA GLN A 73 2.55 14.58 -8.60
C GLN A 73 2.08 14.38 -10.04
N SER A 74 2.52 15.26 -10.94
CA SER A 74 2.12 15.27 -12.35
C SER A 74 2.17 13.87 -12.96
N VAL A 75 1.02 13.46 -13.50
CA VAL A 75 0.89 12.24 -14.30
C VAL A 75 1.27 12.59 -15.74
N SER A 76 2.21 11.85 -16.32
CA SER A 76 2.53 11.93 -17.75
C SER A 76 2.17 10.62 -18.43
N VAL A 77 1.42 10.70 -19.53
CA VAL A 77 1.09 9.53 -20.36
C VAL A 77 1.92 9.58 -21.63
N ASN A 78 2.71 8.54 -21.88
CA ASN A 78 3.37 8.36 -23.15
C ASN A 78 2.33 7.92 -24.20
N ALA A 79 1.97 8.81 -25.11
CA ALA A 79 0.96 8.55 -26.13
C ALA A 79 1.35 7.46 -27.15
N VAL A 80 2.64 7.10 -27.26
CA VAL A 80 3.14 6.09 -28.20
C VAL A 80 3.10 4.69 -27.58
N THR A 81 3.46 4.57 -26.29
CA THR A 81 3.52 3.27 -25.59
C THR A 81 2.33 3.01 -24.68
N GLY A 82 1.48 4.01 -24.44
CA GLY A 82 0.38 3.94 -23.47
C GLY A 82 0.83 3.88 -22.01
N GLN A 83 2.13 4.02 -21.72
CA GLN A 83 2.64 3.99 -20.35
C GLN A 83 2.31 5.29 -19.62
N THR A 84 1.77 5.12 -18.41
CA THR A 84 1.52 6.21 -17.47
C THR A 84 2.66 6.25 -16.46
N THR A 85 3.36 7.38 -16.39
CA THR A 85 4.37 7.66 -15.37
C THR A 85 3.81 8.68 -14.39
N PHE A 86 4.00 8.45 -13.10
CA PHE A 86 3.65 9.40 -12.05
C PHE A 86 4.64 9.25 -10.90
N ASP A 87 4.94 10.37 -10.25
CA ASP A 87 5.66 10.35 -8.98
C ASP A 87 4.66 10.34 -7.83
N ALA A 88 4.91 9.51 -6.82
CA ALA A 88 4.08 9.43 -5.63
C ALA A 88 4.98 9.46 -4.38
N THR A 89 4.63 10.31 -3.42
CA THR A 89 5.24 10.27 -2.08
C THR A 89 4.35 9.46 -1.15
N PHE A 90 4.92 8.44 -0.53
CA PHE A 90 4.22 7.56 0.41
C PHE A 90 4.68 7.86 1.83
N SER A 91 3.76 8.31 2.70
CA SER A 91 4.02 8.53 4.13
C SER A 91 3.26 7.49 4.95
N ILE A 92 3.97 6.66 5.72
CA ILE A 92 3.39 5.59 6.54
C ILE A 92 3.25 6.06 7.98
N VAL A 93 2.03 5.98 8.53
CA VAL A 93 1.78 6.22 9.95
C VAL A 93 1.59 4.87 10.65
N GLY A 94 2.64 4.41 11.34
CA GLY A 94 2.56 3.22 12.19
C GLY A 94 1.89 3.54 13.53
N ARG A 95 1.03 2.65 14.02
CA ARG A 95 0.61 2.63 15.42
C ARG A 95 1.36 1.52 16.12
N VAL A 96 2.03 1.88 17.20
CA VAL A 96 2.75 0.93 18.05
C VAL A 96 2.06 0.87 19.40
N THR A 97 2.12 -0.30 20.04
CA THR A 97 1.64 -0.46 21.42
C THR A 97 2.43 0.46 22.35
N SER A 98 1.85 0.87 23.48
CA SER A 98 2.48 1.86 24.37
C SER A 98 3.80 1.40 24.99
N ASP A 99 4.07 0.09 24.97
CA ASP A 99 5.32 -0.55 25.39
C ASP A 99 6.38 -0.60 24.27
N PHE A 100 6.04 -0.22 23.04
CA PHE A 100 7.01 -0.05 21.96
C PHE A 100 7.86 1.18 22.25
N SER A 101 9.08 0.94 22.73
CA SER A 101 9.97 2.00 23.21
C SER A 101 10.18 3.10 22.16
N ASN A 102 9.98 4.36 22.56
CA ASN A 102 10.24 5.56 21.76
C ASN A 102 11.62 5.57 21.08
N SER A 103 12.63 4.85 21.60
CA SER A 103 13.97 4.77 20.99
C SER A 103 14.00 4.15 19.59
N LYS A 104 12.96 3.42 19.17
CA LYS A 104 12.86 2.81 17.84
C LYS A 104 12.04 3.62 16.83
N ALA A 105 11.31 4.64 17.27
CA ALA A 105 10.43 5.44 16.41
C ALA A 105 11.10 6.70 15.84
N VAL A 106 12.28 7.08 16.35
CA VAL A 106 12.95 8.37 16.03
C VAL A 106 14.06 8.22 14.99
N ASN A 107 14.46 7.01 14.61
CA ASN A 107 15.50 6.76 13.60
C ASN A 107 14.91 6.12 12.33
N GLY A 108 14.11 6.91 11.61
CA GLY A 108 13.77 6.69 10.20
C GLY A 108 14.53 7.68 9.35
#